data_AF-A0ABD7WXB3-F1
#
_entry.id   AF-A0ABD7WXB3-F1
#
_cell.length_a   1.000
_cell.length_b   1.000
_cell.length_c   1.000
_cell.angle_alpha   90.00
_cell.angle_beta   90.00
_cell.angle_gamma   90.00
#
_symmetry.space_group_name_H-M   'P 1'
#
loop_
_entity.id
_entity.type
_entity.pdbx_description
1 polymer ?
#
loop_
_entity_poly.entity_id
_entity_poly.type
_entity_poly.pdbx_seq_one_letter_code
_entity_poly.pdbx_strand_id
1 'polypeptide(L)'
;MGKEILMKYSEIDTALSQLRLSAQALDPSFPQDIKGLNVLDTMDKLSDINTKLEALLKSYQALLIKSEQMAGSSVELMRAADQKLSTVSTSILK
;
A
#
# COMPACT_ATOMS: atom_id res chain seq x y z
N MET A 1 -31.21 -11.70 2.38
CA MET A 1 -30.20 -12.24 1.45
C MET A 1 -28.89 -11.51 1.72
N GLY A 2 -28.03 -12.07 2.58
CA GLY A 2 -26.72 -11.49 2.86
C GLY A 2 -25.82 -11.68 1.65
N LYS A 3 -25.04 -10.66 1.27
CA LYS A 3 -23.97 -10.83 0.29
C LYS A 3 -22.94 -11.76 0.92
N GLU A 4 -22.83 -12.97 0.38
CA GLU A 4 -21.77 -13.89 0.78
C GLU A 4 -20.42 -13.34 0.34
N ILE A 5 -19.46 -13.33 1.27
CA ILE A 5 -18.11 -12.84 1.00
C ILE A 5 -17.26 -14.05 0.65
N LEU A 6 -17.05 -14.29 -0.64
CA LEU A 6 -16.18 -15.36 -1.13
C LEU A 6 -14.73 -14.85 -1.19
N MET A 7 -13.86 -15.41 -0.35
CA MET A 7 -12.44 -15.04 -0.30
C MET A 7 -11.61 -15.98 -1.17
N LYS A 8 -10.88 -15.41 -2.14
CA LYS A 8 -9.85 -16.12 -2.89
C LYS A 8 -8.47 -15.76 -2.37
N TYR A 9 -8.07 -16.41 -1.28
CA TYR A 9 -6.87 -16.07 -0.52
C TYR A 9 -5.60 -15.95 -1.37
N SER A 10 -5.36 -16.88 -2.30
CA SER A 10 -4.17 -16.84 -3.18
C SER A 10 -4.13 -15.64 -4.12
N GLU A 11 -5.27 -15.26 -4.72
CA GLU A 11 -5.38 -14.09 -5.59
C GLU A 11 -5.18 -12.80 -4.79
N ILE A 12 -5.69 -12.75 -3.55
CA ILE A 12 -5.54 -11.61 -2.65
C ILE A 12 -4.09 -11.46 -2.19
N ASP A 13 -3.43 -12.53 -1.75
CA ASP A 13 -2.04 -12.50 -1.32
C ASP A 13 -1.11 -12.06 -2.46
N THR A 14 -1.40 -12.50 -3.70
CA THR A 14 -0.67 -12.07 -4.90
C THR A 14 -0.85 -10.57 -5.15
N ALA A 15 -2.09 -10.07 -5.07
CA ALA A 15 -2.38 -8.65 -5.28
C ALA A 15 -1.73 -7.76 -4.20
N LEU A 16 -1.75 -8.18 -2.93
CA LEU A 16 -1.09 -7.47 -1.83
C LEU A 16 0.43 -7.44 -2.00
N SER A 17 1.03 -8.57 -2.38
CA SER A 17 2.46 -8.65 -2.67
C SER A 17 2.86 -7.72 -3.82
N GLN A 18 2.08 -7.70 -4.90
CA GLN A 18 2.31 -6.82 -6.04
C GLN A 18 2.20 -5.34 -5.63
N LEU A 19 1.18 -4.99 -4.82
CA LEU A 19 1.00 -3.63 -4.30
C LEU A 19 2.20 -3.19 -3.47
N ARG A 20 2.70 -4.07 -2.59
CA ARG A 20 3.89 -3.81 -1.77
C ARG A 20 5.14 -3.59 -2.62
N LEU A 21 5.38 -4.45 -3.62
CA LEU A 21 6.51 -4.32 -4.54
C LEU A 21 6.44 -3.02 -5.33
N SER A 22 5.27 -2.67 -5.87
CA SER A 22 5.07 -1.41 -6.60
C SER A 22 5.26 -0.20 -5.71
N ALA A 23 4.80 -0.24 -4.45
CA ALA A 23 5.04 0.84 -3.50
C ALA A 23 6.53 1.01 -3.17
N GLN A 24 7.27 -0.10 -3.00
CA GLN A 24 8.71 -0.07 -2.71
C GLN A 24 9.56 0.36 -3.91
N ALA A 25 9.11 0.04 -5.14
CA ALA A 25 9.78 0.43 -6.37
C ALA A 25 9.61 1.93 -6.72
N LEU A 26 8.71 2.64 -6.02
CA LEU A 26 8.55 4.07 -6.20
C LEU A 26 9.78 4.79 -5.63
N ASP A 27 10.55 5.42 -6.51
CA ASP A 27 11.62 6.35 -6.14
C ASP A 27 11.06 7.78 -6.08
N PRO A 28 10.94 8.37 -4.88
CA PRO A 28 10.42 9.72 -4.72
C PRO A 28 11.49 10.81 -4.89
N SER A 29 12.74 10.45 -5.22
CA SER A 29 13.84 11.41 -5.27
C SER A 29 13.71 12.37 -6.47
N PHE A 30 13.94 13.65 -6.20
CA PHE A 30 14.05 14.68 -7.23
C PHE A 30 15.38 15.43 -7.09
N PRO A 31 15.92 15.98 -8.20
CA PRO A 31 17.08 16.85 -8.14
C PRO A 31 16.75 18.10 -7.31
N GLN A 32 17.44 18.26 -6.19
CA GLN A 32 17.27 19.41 -5.29
C GLN A 32 18.11 20.62 -5.74
N ASP A 33 19.15 20.41 -6.53
CA ASP A 33 20.15 21.44 -6.86
C ASP A 33 20.21 21.76 -8.36
N ILE A 34 19.09 22.29 -8.87
CA ILE A 34 18.95 22.67 -10.29
C ILE A 34 19.53 24.07 -10.56
N LYS A 35 19.91 24.79 -9.50
CA LYS A 35 20.20 26.23 -9.54
C LYS A 35 21.62 26.58 -9.99
N GLY A 36 22.63 25.78 -9.68
CA GLY A 36 24.02 26.18 -9.94
C GLY A 36 24.31 27.61 -9.42
N LEU A 37 24.90 28.47 -10.25
CA LEU A 37 25.14 29.90 -9.97
C LEU A 37 23.95 30.83 -10.35
N ASN A 38 22.83 30.28 -10.84
CA ASN A 38 21.78 31.04 -11.49
C ASN A 38 20.69 31.46 -10.49
N VAL A 39 20.52 32.77 -10.30
CA VAL A 39 19.60 33.36 -9.30
C VAL A 39 18.30 33.85 -9.96
N LEU A 40 17.70 33.01 -10.81
CA LEU A 40 16.41 33.30 -11.44
C LEU A 40 15.27 32.81 -10.54
N ASP A 41 14.27 33.66 -10.29
CA ASP A 41 13.03 33.34 -9.55
C ASP A 41 12.32 32.08 -10.07
N THR A 42 12.47 31.76 -11.35
CA THR A 42 11.91 30.55 -11.97
C THR A 42 12.57 29.27 -11.45
N MET A 43 13.86 29.33 -11.12
CA MET A 43 14.60 28.20 -10.55
C MET A 43 14.25 27.96 -9.08
N ASP A 44 13.92 29.02 -8.32
CA ASP A 44 13.37 28.88 -6.96
C ASP A 44 12.02 28.16 -6.99
N LYS A 45 11.13 28.60 -7.89
CA LYS A 45 9.82 27.96 -8.06
C LYS A 45 9.94 26.50 -8.49
N LEU A 46 10.88 26.18 -9.37
CA LEU A 46 11.11 24.81 -9.81
C LEU A 46 11.64 23.92 -8.67
N SER A 47 12.55 24.45 -7.85
CA SER A 47 13.04 23.76 -6.65
C SER A 47 11.91 23.50 -5.64
N ASP A 48 11.09 24.51 -5.33
CA ASP A 48 9.92 24.38 -4.44
C ASP A 48 8.91 23.34 -4.96
N ILE A 49 8.67 23.30 -6.28
CA ILE A 49 7.82 22.28 -6.91
C ILE A 49 8.43 20.88 -6.71
N ASN A 50 9.73 20.70 -6.96
CA ASN A 50 10.41 19.42 -6.78
C ASN A 50 10.31 18.93 -5.33
N THR A 51 10.53 19.81 -4.35
CA THR A 51 10.39 19.47 -2.93
C THR A 51 8.97 19.04 -2.58
N LYS A 52 7.95 19.75 -3.10
CA LYS A 52 6.54 19.40 -2.88
C LYS A 52 6.17 18.07 -3.53
N LEU A 53 6.66 17.80 -4.74
CA LEU A 53 6.43 16.52 -5.43
C LEU A 53 7.11 15.36 -4.70
N GLU A 54 8.34 15.55 -4.22
CA GLU A 54 9.05 14.57 -3.40
C GLU A 54 8.26 14.24 -2.13
N ALA A 55 7.78 15.26 -1.42
CA ALA A 55 6.99 15.08 -0.20
C ALA A 55 5.65 14.37 -0.48
N LEU A 56 5.01 14.70 -1.60
CA LEU A 56 3.77 14.06 -2.05
C LEU A 56 3.99 12.57 -2.36
N LEU A 57 5.03 12.25 -3.14
CA LEU A 57 5.35 10.86 -3.50
C LEU A 57 5.71 10.02 -2.27
N LYS A 58 6.49 10.56 -1.32
CA LYS A 58 6.77 9.88 -0.04
C LYS A 58 5.50 9.61 0.75
N SER A 59 4.59 10.59 0.80
CA SER A 59 3.30 10.44 1.50
C SER A 59 2.43 9.38 0.85
N TYR A 60 2.40 9.35 -0.49
CA TYR A 60 1.65 8.36 -1.25
C TYR A 60 2.24 6.95 -1.07
N GLN A 61 3.57 6.81 -1.10
CA GLN A 61 4.25 5.54 -0.79
C GLN A 61 3.85 5.01 0.59
N ALA A 62 3.89 5.86 1.61
CA ALA A 62 3.51 5.48 2.96
C ALA A 62 2.03 5.05 3.05
N LEU A 63 1.14 5.73 2.31
CA LEU A 63 -0.27 5.37 2.24
C LEU A 63 -0.47 3.99 1.59
N LEU A 64 0.22 3.69 0.49
CA LEU A 64 0.13 2.39 -0.18
C LEU A 64 0.59 1.25 0.73
N ILE A 65 1.71 1.43 1.42
CA ILE A 65 2.22 0.45 2.40
C ILE A 65 1.20 0.23 3.53
N LYS A 66 0.63 1.31 4.08
CA LYS A 66 -0.37 1.21 5.13
C LYS A 66 -1.64 0.50 4.64
N SER A 67 -2.09 0.79 3.42
CA SER A 67 -3.26 0.15 2.82
C SER A 67 -3.05 -1.35 2.63
N GLU A 68 -1.87 -1.76 2.15
CA GLU A 68 -1.49 -3.17 2.02
C GLU A 68 -1.51 -3.89 3.36
N GLN A 69 -0.90 -3.30 4.40
CA GLN A 69 -0.89 -3.88 5.75
C GLN A 69 -2.29 -4.04 6.34
N MET A 70 -3.15 -3.03 6.20
CA MET A 70 -4.53 -3.10 6.70
C MET A 70 -5.35 -4.17 5.96
N ALA A 71 -5.21 -4.25 4.64
CA ALA A 71 -5.88 -5.26 3.84
C ALA A 71 -5.38 -6.67 4.19
N GLY A 72 -4.07 -6.87 4.31
CA GLY A 72 -3.48 -8.14 4.75
C GLY A 72 -3.97 -8.57 6.13
N SER A 73 -3.99 -7.66 7.11
CA SER A 73 -4.53 -7.96 8.44
C SER A 73 -6.01 -8.38 8.40
N SER A 74 -6.81 -7.74 7.55
CA SER A 74 -8.22 -8.09 7.39
C SER A 74 -8.40 -9.48 6.78
N VAL A 75 -7.54 -9.85 5.83
CA VAL A 75 -7.52 -11.18 5.21
C VAL A 75 -7.14 -12.26 6.24
N GLU A 76 -6.14 -12.00 7.10
CA GLU A 76 -5.78 -12.93 8.17
C GLU A 76 -6.91 -13.13 9.18
N LEU A 77 -7.61 -12.06 9.56
CA LEU A 77 -8.77 -12.14 10.46
C LEU A 77 -9.88 -13.01 9.86
N MET A 78 -10.14 -12.86 8.56
CA MET A 78 -11.13 -13.70 7.85
C MET A 78 -10.67 -15.17 7.79
N ARG A 79 -9.39 -15.42 7.50
CA ARG A 79 -8.82 -16.77 7.48
C ARG A 79 -8.92 -17.45 8.84
N ALA A 80 -8.65 -16.72 9.93
CA ALA A 80 -8.80 -17.23 11.29
C ALA A 80 -10.27 -17.52 11.64
N ALA A 81 -11.20 -16.68 11.18
CA ALA A 81 -12.63 -16.92 11.36
C ALA A 81 -13.09 -18.18 10.61
N ASP A 82 -12.67 -18.38 9.35
CA ASP A 82 -12.96 -19.58 8.55
C ASP A 82 -12.41 -20.85 9.22
N GLN A 83 -11.16 -20.82 9.70
CA GLN A 83 -10.55 -21.95 10.41
C GLN A 83 -11.31 -22.31 11.69
N LYS A 84 -11.73 -21.30 12.46
CA LYS A 84 -12.54 -21.51 13.67
C LYS A 84 -13.90 -22.13 13.34
N LEU A 85 -14.57 -21.66 12.30
CA LEU A 85 -15.86 -22.21 11.86
C LEU A 85 -15.73 -23.66 11.39
N SER A 86 -14.68 -23.97 10.63
CA SER A 86 -14.36 -25.34 10.19
C SER A 86 -14.12 -26.28 11.37
N THR A 87 -13.36 -25.82 12.37
CA THR A 87 -13.07 -26.59 13.59
C THR A 87 -14.34 -26.89 14.38
N VAL A 88 -15.22 -25.89 14.56
CA VAL A 88 -16.51 -26.04 15.23
C VAL A 88 -17.42 -27.02 14.47
N SER A 89 -17.50 -26.89 13.15
CA SER A 89 -18.32 -27.79 12.33
C SER A 89 -17.86 -29.25 12.42
N THR A 90 -16.54 -29.48 12.43
CA THR A 90 -15.95 -30.82 12.53
C THR A 90 -16.15 -31.45 13.92
N SER A 91 -16.27 -30.66 14.98
CA SER A 91 -16.49 -31.14 16.34
C SER A 91 -17.95 -31.41 16.68
N ILE A 92 -18.90 -30.81 15.95
CA ILE A 92 -20.35 -31.11 16.08
C ILE A 92 -20.74 -32.37 15.30
N LEU A 93 -19.95 -32.77 14.29
CA LEU A 93 -20.17 -33.96 13.45
C LEU A 93 -19.54 -35.26 14.00
N LYS A 94 -18.88 -35.20 15.16
CA LYS A 94 -18.35 -36.37 15.89
C LYS A 94 -19.20 -36.65 17.13
#